data_AF-A0A3D9D3K9-F1
#
_entry.id   AF-A0A3D9D3K9-F1
#
_cell.length_a   1.000
_cell.length_b   1.000
_cell.length_c   1.000
_cell.angle_alpha   90.00
_cell.angle_beta   90.00
_cell.angle_gamma   90.00
#
_symmetry.space_group_name_H-M   'P 1'
#
loop_
_entity.id
_entity.type
_entity.pdbx_description
1 polymer ?
#
loop_
_entity_poly.entity_id
_entity_poly.type
_entity_poly.pdbx_seq_one_letter_code
_entity_poly.pdbx_strand_id
1 'polypeptide(L)' 'MFSQNYAVSEIPEELKKDANYVVRNNSSEYIIKAENNIELKKKIIISILSKAGEGGSYVYIPYDKYSKISDVKI' A
#
# COMPACT_ATOMS: atom_id res chain seq x y z
N MET A 1 13.25 -18.05 2.39
CA MET A 1 12.85 -16.70 1.95
C MET A 1 11.77 -16.90 0.89
N PHE A 2 10.50 -16.61 1.19
CA PHE A 2 9.45 -16.64 0.16
C PHE A 2 9.51 -15.31 -0.60
N SER A 3 9.72 -15.37 -1.91
CA SER A 3 9.60 -14.18 -2.77
C SER A 3 8.17 -13.66 -2.70
N GLN A 4 7.98 -12.34 -2.55
CA GLN A 4 6.66 -11.75 -2.63
C GLN A 4 6.20 -11.84 -4.09
N ASN A 5 5.26 -12.74 -4.37
CA ASN A 5 4.69 -12.92 -5.70
C ASN A 5 3.42 -12.07 -5.81
N TYR A 6 3.46 -11.07 -6.71
CA TYR A 6 2.34 -10.21 -7.04
C TYR A 6 2.08 -10.24 -8.55
N ALA A 7 2.29 -11.39 -9.19
CA ALA A 7 1.96 -11.55 -10.60
C ALA A 7 0.49 -11.23 -10.83
N VAL A 8 0.19 -10.41 -11.85
CA VAL A 8 -1.18 -10.00 -12.20
C VAL A 8 -2.05 -11.21 -12.53
N SER A 9 -1.45 -12.31 -13.02
CA SER A 9 -2.11 -13.59 -13.26
C SER A 9 -2.68 -14.23 -12.00
N GLU A 10 -2.16 -13.91 -10.81
CA GLU A 10 -2.64 -14.42 -9.51
C GLU A 10 -3.77 -13.57 -8.93
N ILE A 11 -4.25 -12.55 -9.65
CA ILE A 11 -5.45 -11.82 -9.26
C ILE A 11 -6.67 -12.63 -9.73
N PRO A 12 -7.61 -12.99 -8.83
CA PRO A 12 -8.88 -13.61 -9.20
C PRO A 12 -9.59 -12.84 -10.31
N GLU A 13 -10.19 -13.54 -11.27
CA GLU A 13 -10.87 -12.92 -12.41
C GLU A 13 -12.00 -11.99 -11.96
N GLU A 14 -12.74 -12.33 -10.89
CA GLU A 14 -13.79 -11.46 -10.37
C GLU A 14 -13.28 -10.08 -9.90
N LEU A 15 -12.01 -9.98 -9.48
CA LEU A 15 -11.41 -8.72 -9.03
C LEU A 15 -10.79 -7.93 -10.19
N LYS A 16 -10.53 -8.58 -11.34
CA LYS A 16 -10.04 -7.92 -12.54
C LYS A 16 -11.17 -7.38 -13.40
N LYS A 17 -12.34 -8.05 -13.37
CA LYS A 17 -13.49 -7.68 -14.17
C LYS A 17 -13.91 -6.24 -13.85
N ASP A 18 -13.90 -5.40 -14.89
CA ASP A 18 -14.29 -3.98 -14.84
C ASP A 18 -13.46 -3.10 -13.87
N ALA A 19 -12.29 -3.58 -13.43
CA ALA A 19 -11.41 -2.86 -12.51
C ALA A 19 -10.26 -2.15 -13.26
N ASN A 20 -9.99 -0.89 -12.89
CA ASN A 20 -8.84 -0.14 -13.41
C ASN A 20 -7.54 -0.41 -12.63
N TYR A 21 -7.67 -0.81 -11.36
CA TYR A 21 -6.58 -1.25 -10.50
C TYR A 21 -7.12 -2.14 -9.37
N VAL A 22 -6.25 -2.91 -8.73
CA VAL A 22 -6.60 -3.80 -7.60
C VAL A 22 -5.65 -3.57 -6.44
N VAL A 23 -6.19 -3.33 -5.25
CA VAL A 23 -5.41 -3.26 -4.00
C VAL A 23 -5.16 -4.68 -3.50
N ARG A 24 -3.91 -5.15 -3.61
CA ARG A 24 -3.46 -6.50 -3.24
C ARG A 24 -3.13 -6.62 -1.76
N ASN A 25 -2.72 -5.51 -1.14
CA ASN A 25 -2.44 -5.43 0.29
C ASN A 25 -2.68 -3.99 0.76
N ASN A 26 -3.30 -3.86 1.92
CA ASN A 26 -3.40 -2.59 2.63
C ASN A 26 -3.35 -2.92 4.13
N SER A 27 -2.15 -2.94 4.69
CA SER A 27 -1.93 -3.20 6.10
C SER A 27 -1.35 -1.98 6.81
N SER A 28 -1.71 -1.85 8.08
CA SER A 28 -1.17 -0.85 8.99
C SER A 28 -0.80 -1.55 10.29
N GLU A 29 0.43 -1.33 10.74
CA GLU A 29 0.95 -1.81 12.01
C GLU A 29 1.22 -0.60 12.91
N TYR A 30 0.60 -0.61 14.09
CA TYR A 30 0.76 0.43 15.11
C TYR A 30 1.61 -0.14 16.24
N ILE A 31 2.76 0.49 16.49
CA ILE A 31 3.71 0.07 17.51
C ILE A 31 3.76 1.16 18.58
N ILE A 32 3.16 0.88 19.74
CA ILE A 32 3.16 1.79 20.88
C ILE A 32 4.45 1.55 21.66
N LYS A 33 5.38 2.50 21.62
CA LYS A 33 6.65 2.44 22.36
C LYS A 33 6.54 3.12 23.72
N ALA A 34 5.80 4.21 23.79
CA ALA A 34 5.47 4.95 25.01
C ALA A 34 4.22 5.83 24.76
N GLU A 35 3.71 6.49 25.79
CA GLU A 35 2.53 7.38 25.69
C GLU A 35 2.63 8.42 24.55
N ASN A 36 3.82 9.01 24.38
CA ASN A 36 4.09 10.02 23.35
C ASN A 36 4.98 9.49 22.20
N ASN A 37 5.07 8.17 22.03
CA ASN A 37 5.90 7.56 20.99
C ASN A 37 5.18 6.37 20.35
N ILE A 38 4.64 6.61 19.16
CA ILE A 38 3.97 5.61 18.34
C ILE A 38 4.66 5.57 16.99
N GLU A 39 4.94 4.37 16.50
CA GLU A 39 5.35 4.15 15.11
C GLU A 39 4.20 3.54 14.32
N LEU A 40 3.91 4.13 13.16
CA LEU A 40 2.97 3.61 12.17
C LEU A 40 3.74 3.09 10.96
N LYS A 41 3.61 1.80 10.68
CA LYS A 41 4.11 1.19 9.45
C LYS A 41 2.94 0.87 8.54
N LYS A 42 2.95 1.42 7.33
CA LYS A 42 1.93 1.18 6.32
C LYS A 42 2.51 0.42 5.14
N LYS A 43 1.83 -0.64 4.70
CA LYS A 43 2.16 -1.36 3.47
C LYS A 43 0.95 -1.33 2.55
N ILE A 44 1.14 -0.80 1.35
CA ILE A 44 0.12 -0.79 0.30
C ILE A 44 0.73 -1.42 -0.93
N ILE A 45 0.01 -2.34 -1.57
CA ILE A 45 0.42 -2.97 -2.81
C ILE A 45 -0.76 -2.88 -3.76
N ILE A 46 -0.53 -2.27 -4.91
CA ILE A 46 -1.56 -2.00 -5.91
C ILE A 46 -1.07 -2.52 -7.25
N SER A 47 -1.92 -3.26 -7.95
CA SER A 47 -1.70 -3.64 -9.35
C SER A 47 -2.54 -2.74 -10.24
N ILE A 48 -1.91 -1.96 -11.11
CA ILE A 48 -2.60 -1.11 -12.10
C ILE A 48 -2.92 -1.98 -13.32
N LEU A 49 -4.19 -2.04 -13.72
CA LEU A 49 -4.67 -2.92 -14.79
C LEU A 49 -4.94 -2.17 -16.10
N SER A 50 -5.18 -0.87 -16.02
CA SER A 50 -5.46 -0.01 -17.18
C SER A 50 -4.89 1.39 -16.97
N LYS A 51 -4.79 2.17 -18.06
CA LYS A 51 -4.37 3.58 -17.99
C LYS A 51 -5.29 4.44 -17.12
N ALA A 52 -6.59 4.15 -17.11
CA ALA A 52 -7.54 4.86 -16.26
C ALA A 52 -7.29 4.62 -14.75
N GLY A 53 -6.49 3.61 -14.40
CA GLY A 53 -6.08 3.31 -13.03
C GLY A 53 -4.83 4.02 -12.55
N GLU A 54 -4.16 4.82 -13.38
CA GLU A 54 -2.89 5.50 -13.06
C GLU A 54 -2.96 6.35 -11.77
N GLY A 55 -4.14 6.87 -11.40
CA GLY A 55 -4.35 7.54 -10.11
C GLY A 55 -3.97 6.68 -8.90
N GLY A 56 -4.04 5.35 -9.02
CA GLY A 56 -3.66 4.40 -7.97
C GLY A 56 -2.16 4.18 -7.82
N SER A 57 -1.30 4.67 -8.73
CA SER A 57 0.16 4.52 -8.59
C SER A 57 0.80 5.60 -7.73
N TYR A 58 0.06 6.65 -7.37
CA TYR A 58 0.58 7.74 -6.53
C TYR A 58 0.52 7.36 -5.05
N VAL A 59 1.66 7.47 -4.37
CA VAL A 59 1.76 7.27 -2.92
C VAL A 59 1.62 8.61 -2.21
N TYR A 60 0.57 8.75 -1.41
CA TYR A 60 0.36 9.92 -0.55
C TYR A 60 0.61 9.56 0.91
N ILE A 61 1.55 10.26 1.54
CA ILE A 61 1.90 10.10 2.96
C ILE A 61 1.54 11.40 3.68
N PRO A 62 0.36 11.49 4.32
CA PRO A 62 0.00 12.66 5.10
C PRO A 62 0.90 12.76 6.36
N TYR A 63 1.25 13.98 6.74
CA TYR A 63 2.02 14.26 7.95
C TYR A 63 1.61 15.61 8.53
N ASP A 64 1.91 15.81 9.82
CA ASP A 64 1.73 17.08 10.53
C ASP A 64 3.03 17.48 11.25
N LYS A 65 2.98 18.56 12.04
CA LYS A 65 4.15 19.07 12.79
C LYS A 65 4.65 18.14 13.90
N TYR A 66 3.89 17.11 14.27
CA TYR A 66 4.24 16.12 15.28
C TYR A 66 4.67 14.77 14.68
N SER A 67 4.51 14.63 13.37
CA SER A 67 4.80 13.40 12.64
C SER A 67 6.11 13.54 11.86
N LYS A 68 6.88 12.46 11.81
CA LYS A 68 8.07 12.37 10.96
C LYS A 68 7.94 11.17 10.03
N ILE A 69 8.16 11.42 8.74
CA ILE A 69 8.18 10.36 7.72
C ILE A 69 9.59 9.75 7.69
N SER A 70 9.65 8.41 7.72
CA SER A 70 10.89 7.64 7.52
C SER A 70 10.61 6.38 6.71
N ASP A 71 11.68 5.72 6.25
CA ASP A 71 11.64 4.37 5.67
C ASP A 71 10.70 4.19 4.45
N VAL A 72 10.56 5.25 3.64
CA VAL A 72 9.75 5.21 2.41
C VAL A 72 10.39 4.28 1.38
N LYS A 73 9.62 3.28 0.92
CA LYS A 73 9.98 2.37 -0.16
C LYS A 73 8.83 2.35 -1.17
N ILE A 74 9.17 2.48 -2.45
CA ILE A 74 8.25 2.54 -3.59
C ILE A 74 8.71 1.51 -4.60
#